data_AF-A0AAN0MA39-F1
#
_entry.id   AF-A0AAN0MA39-F1
#
_cell.length_a   1.000
_cell.length_b   1.000
_cell.length_c   1.000
_cell.angle_alpha   90.00
_cell.angle_beta   90.00
_cell.angle_gamma   90.00
#
_symmetry.space_group_name_H-M   'P 1'
#
loop_
_entity.id
_entity.type
_entity.pdbx_description
1 polymer ?
#
loop_
_entity_poly.entity_id
_entity_poly.type
_entity_poly.pdbx_seq_one_letter_code
_entity_poly.pdbx_strand_id
1 'polypeptide(L)'
;METLQWIRKEAITQRVIIALNEHNMEEFIRALINADMSYTVLTDYPSKPWIYIDYSDIQSGFYLEDERILVFTEKELYQYRKKKYRYDNKFSKANL
;
A
#
# COMPACT_ATOMS: atom_id res chain seq x y z
N MET A 1 10.25 7.45 0.20
CA MET A 1 9.62 6.68 -0.90
C MET A 1 8.25 7.25 -1.17
N GLU A 2 7.89 7.44 -2.44
CA GLU A 2 6.57 7.96 -2.82
C GLU A 2 5.41 7.03 -2.39
N THR A 3 5.61 5.71 -2.46
CA THR A 3 4.61 4.72 -2.01
C THR A 3 4.24 4.89 -0.53
N LEU A 4 5.21 5.11 0.36
CA LEU A 4 4.94 5.32 1.79
C LEU A 4 4.17 6.62 2.05
N GLN A 5 4.49 7.69 1.32
CA GLN A 5 3.74 8.95 1.42
C GLN A 5 2.29 8.79 0.96
N TRP A 6 2.07 7.99 -0.08
CA TRP A 6 0.73 7.69 -0.56
C TRP A 6 -0.04 6.84 0.47
N ILE A 7 0.55 5.76 0.97
CA ILE A 7 -0.04 4.94 2.05
C ILE A 7 -0.40 5.81 3.26
N ARG A 8 0.47 6.75 3.64
CA ARG A 8 0.20 7.69 4.73
C ARG A 8 -1.06 8.53 4.48
N LYS A 9 -1.24 9.02 3.26
CA LYS A 9 -2.43 9.81 2.89
C LYS A 9 -3.69 8.96 2.93
N GLU A 10 -3.63 7.75 2.38
CA GLU A 10 -4.78 6.85 2.36
C GLU A 10 -5.20 6.44 3.78
N ALA A 11 -4.24 6.10 4.64
CA ALA A 11 -4.51 5.70 6.03
C ALA A 11 -5.18 6.78 6.89
N ILE A 12 -5.21 8.05 6.47
CA ILE A 12 -5.95 9.13 7.14
C ILE A 12 -7.47 8.94 6.98
N THR A 13 -7.91 8.44 5.83
CA THR A 13 -9.32 8.44 5.44
C THR A 13 -9.92 7.04 5.30
N GLN A 14 -9.07 6.02 5.19
CA GLN A 14 -9.48 4.65 4.98
C GLN A 14 -8.56 3.63 5.68
N ARG A 15 -9.02 2.38 5.74
CA ARG A 15 -8.28 1.26 6.33
C ARG A 15 -7.35 0.70 5.27
N VAL A 16 -6.05 0.77 5.51
CA VAL A 16 -5.04 0.24 4.59
C VAL A 16 -4.50 -1.06 5.17
N ILE A 17 -4.68 -2.17 4.47
CA ILE A 17 -4.11 -3.47 4.84
C ILE A 17 -2.94 -3.76 3.91
N ILE A 18 -1.79 -4.07 4.50
CA ILE A 18 -0.59 -4.52 3.80
C ILE A 18 -0.47 -6.01 4.01
N ALA A 19 -0.68 -6.79 2.96
CA ALA A 19 -0.64 -8.24 2.97
C ALA A 19 0.60 -8.73 2.24
N LEU A 20 1.59 -9.20 3.00
CA LEU A 20 2.88 -9.65 2.49
C LEU A 20 3.30 -10.94 3.20
N ASN A 21 4.19 -11.71 2.57
CA ASN A 21 4.87 -12.81 3.26
C ASN A 21 5.82 -12.30 4.36
N GLU A 22 6.28 -13.19 5.25
CA GLU A 22 7.13 -12.84 6.39
C GLU A 22 8.39 -12.05 5.97
N HIS A 23 9.07 -12.51 4.91
CA HIS A 23 10.31 -11.89 4.45
C HIS A 23 10.11 -10.44 3.99
N ASN A 24 9.13 -10.20 3.12
CA ASN A 24 8.85 -8.87 2.59
C ASN A 24 8.19 -7.97 3.62
N MET A 25 7.43 -8.54 4.55
CA MET A 25 6.83 -7.79 5.66
C MET A 25 7.91 -7.19 6.57
N GLU A 26 8.96 -7.94 6.90
CA GLU A 26 10.07 -7.40 7.70
C GLU A 26 10.75 -6.21 7.03
N GLU A 27 11.01 -6.29 5.72
CA GLU A 27 11.57 -5.17 4.96
C GLU A 27 10.63 -3.96 4.95
N PHE A 28 9.33 -4.20 4.78
CA PHE A 28 8.32 -3.16 4.75
C PHE A 28 8.16 -2.47 6.11
N ILE A 29 8.15 -3.23 7.21
CA ILE A 29 8.13 -2.70 8.58
C ILE A 29 9.34 -1.79 8.83
N ARG A 30 10.54 -2.21 8.42
CA ARG A 30 11.74 -1.36 8.53
C ARG A 30 11.55 -0.05 7.76
N ALA A 31 10.94 -0.10 6.58
CA ALA A 31 10.67 1.10 5.79
C ALA A 31 9.64 2.03 6.47
N LEU A 32 8.60 1.48 7.12
CA LEU A 32 7.64 2.26 7.92
C LEU A 32 8.29 2.93 9.12
N ILE A 33 9.10 2.20 9.89
CA ILE A 33 9.82 2.72 11.06
C ILE A 33 10.75 3.86 10.64
N ASN A 34 11.53 3.67 9.57
CA ASN A 34 12.42 4.71 9.03
C ASN A 34 11.68 5.96 8.53
N ALA A 35 10.38 5.84 8.23
CA ALA A 35 9.54 6.95 7.78
C ALA A 35 8.70 7.57 8.91
N ASP A 36 8.90 7.15 10.17
CA ASP A 36 8.09 7.55 11.34
C ASP A 36 6.58 7.31 11.10
N MET A 37 6.27 6.11 10.60
CA MET A 37 4.91 5.67 10.32
C MET A 37 4.54 4.51 11.25
N SER A 38 3.51 4.74 12.08
CA SER A 38 2.95 3.72 12.94
C SER A 38 2.07 2.74 12.17
N TYR A 39 2.03 1.49 12.62
CA TYR A 39 1.20 0.43 12.07
C TYR A 39 0.64 -0.45 13.19
N THR A 40 -0.29 -1.34 12.84
CA THR A 40 -0.83 -2.33 13.77
C THR A 40 -0.94 -3.68 13.08
N VAL A 41 -0.64 -4.76 13.80
CA VAL A 41 -0.87 -6.12 13.29
C VAL A 41 -2.37 -6.36 13.23
N LEU A 42 -2.85 -6.85 12.09
CA LEU A 42 -4.25 -7.21 11.91
C LEU A 42 -4.55 -8.48 12.71
N THR A 43 -5.27 -8.35 13.82
CA THR A 43 -5.75 -9.50 14.62
C THR A 43 -7.21 -9.82 14.31
N ASP A 44 -8.00 -8.78 14.05
CA ASP A 44 -9.43 -8.82 13.79
C ASP A 44 -9.77 -7.86 12.65
N TYR A 45 -11.04 -7.75 12.31
CA TYR A 45 -11.52 -6.80 11.31
C TYR A 45 -11.08 -5.35 11.62
N PRO A 46 -10.53 -4.61 10.64
CA PRO A 46 -9.98 -3.28 10.87
C PRO A 46 -11.08 -2.27 11.25
N SER A 47 -10.99 -1.70 12.45
CA SER A 47 -12.05 -0.85 12.99
C SER A 47 -11.99 0.60 12.53
N LYS A 48 -10.80 1.16 12.30
CA LYS A 48 -10.58 2.59 12.02
C LYS A 48 -9.59 2.83 10.88
N PRO A 49 -9.61 4.00 10.22
CA PRO A 49 -8.56 4.39 9.29
C PRO A 49 -7.18 4.28 9.94
N TRP A 50 -6.35 3.42 9.39
CA TRP A 50 -5.02 3.10 9.90
C TRP A 50 -4.26 2.22 8.92
N ILE A 51 -2.97 2.00 9.20
CA ILE A 51 -2.14 1.03 8.51
C ILE A 51 -2.15 -0.27 9.31
N TYR A 52 -2.70 -1.31 8.71
CA TYR A 52 -2.72 -2.67 9.22
C TYR A 52 -1.74 -3.51 8.42
N ILE A 53 -1.05 -4.42 9.11
CA ILE A 53 -0.20 -5.42 8.47
C ILE A 53 -0.79 -6.80 8.69
N ASP A 54 -0.77 -7.61 7.64
CA ASP A 54 -1.29 -8.98 7.62
C ASP A 54 -0.24 -9.90 6.98
N TYR A 55 0.04 -11.01 7.65
CA TYR A 55 1.02 -12.00 7.18
C TYR A 55 0.30 -13.03 6.32
N SER A 56 -0.19 -12.58 5.16
CA SER A 56 -0.90 -13.42 4.20
C SER A 56 -0.29 -13.33 2.81
N ASP A 57 -0.29 -14.47 2.12
CA ASP A 57 0.17 -14.58 0.74
C ASP A 57 -1.04 -14.52 -0.18
N ILE A 58 -1.50 -13.31 -0.46
CA ILE A 58 -2.57 -13.05 -1.43
C ILE A 58 -1.99 -12.54 -2.74
N GLN A 59 -2.58 -12.98 -3.86
CA GLN A 59 -1.98 -12.76 -5.17
C GLN A 59 -2.08 -11.32 -5.68
N SER A 60 -3.10 -10.56 -5.26
CA SER A 60 -3.39 -9.23 -5.78
C SER A 60 -4.16 -8.39 -4.77
N GLY A 61 -3.85 -7.09 -4.75
CA GLY A 61 -4.57 -6.12 -3.94
C GLY A 61 -5.97 -5.84 -4.48
N PHE A 62 -6.83 -5.30 -3.64
CA PHE A 62 -8.20 -4.93 -3.99
C PHE A 62 -8.69 -3.77 -3.12
N TYR A 63 -9.78 -3.15 -3.56
CA TYR A 63 -10.46 -2.09 -2.82
C TYR A 63 -11.91 -2.49 -2.57
N LEU A 64 -12.30 -2.52 -1.30
CA LEU A 64 -13.69 -2.67 -0.86
C LEU A 64 -14.27 -1.28 -0.65
N GLU A 65 -14.98 -0.77 -1.66
CA GLU A 65 -15.51 0.61 -1.67
C GLU A 65 -16.48 0.86 -0.51
N ASP A 66 -17.41 -0.07 -0.30
CA ASP A 66 -18.44 0.03 0.74
C ASP A 66 -17.84 0.09 2.16
N GLU A 67 -16.72 -0.61 2.36
CA GLU A 67 -16.05 -0.72 3.66
C GLU A 67 -14.85 0.24 3.82
N ARG A 68 -14.48 0.93 2.73
CA ARG A 68 -13.27 1.75 2.61
C ARG A 68 -12.03 1.00 3.10
N ILE A 69 -11.85 -0.22 2.60
CA ILE A 69 -10.69 -1.06 2.89
C ILE A 69 -9.86 -1.21 1.62
N LEU A 70 -8.60 -0.80 1.71
CA LEU A 70 -7.64 -0.89 0.62
C LEU A 70 -6.57 -1.91 0.99
N VAL A 71 -6.46 -2.96 0.19
CA VAL A 71 -5.51 -4.05 0.42
C VAL A 71 -4.39 -3.98 -0.60
N PHE A 72 -3.14 -3.95 -0.13
CA PHE A 72 -1.94 -3.98 -0.95
C PHE A 72 -1.15 -5.26 -0.78
N THR A 73 -0.62 -5.74 -1.89
CA THR A 73 0.32 -6.86 -1.92
C THR A 73 1.67 -6.40 -2.43
N GLU A 74 2.62 -7.33 -2.49
CA GLU A 74 3.92 -7.10 -3.10
C GLU A 74 3.81 -6.52 -4.51
N LYS A 75 2.81 -6.96 -5.29
CA LYS A 75 2.63 -6.47 -6.65
C LYS A 75 2.36 -4.97 -6.66
N GLU A 76 1.41 -4.50 -5.87
CA GLU A 76 1.06 -3.09 -5.84
C GLU A 76 2.16 -2.26 -5.18
N LEU A 77 2.80 -2.74 -4.12
CA LEU A 77 3.85 -1.98 -3.43
C LEU A 77 5.13 -1.84 -4.27
N TYR A 78 5.57 -2.92 -4.91
CA TYR A 78 6.87 -2.95 -5.60
C TYR A 78 6.76 -2.81 -7.13
N GLN A 79 5.65 -3.19 -7.77
CA GLN A 79 5.46 -2.97 -9.21
C GLN A 79 4.90 -1.57 -9.53
N TYR A 80 4.36 -0.82 -8.56
CA TYR A 80 4.07 0.61 -8.76
C TYR A 80 5.33 1.40 -9.14
N ARG A 81 6.53 0.96 -8.69
CA ARG A 81 7.81 1.51 -9.16
C ARG A 81 8.05 1.32 -10.66
N LYS A 82 7.55 0.24 -11.28
CA LYS A 82 7.74 -0.03 -12.73
C LYS A 82 6.68 0.63 -13.61
N LYS A 83 5.44 0.76 -13.15
CA LYS A 83 4.37 1.40 -13.96
C LYS A 83 4.54 2.91 -14.08
N LYS A 84 5.17 3.58 -13.09
CA LYS A 84 5.42 5.02 -13.16
C LYS A 84 6.28 5.42 -14.38
N TYR A 85 7.31 4.63 -14.70
CA TYR A 85 8.14 4.85 -15.90
C TYR A 85 7.43 4.57 -17.24
N ARG A 86 6.24 3.94 -17.25
CA ARG A 86 5.48 3.71 -18.49
C ARG A 86 4.48 4.81 -18.82
N TYR A 87 4.03 5.59 -17.83
CA TYR A 87 3.01 6.62 -18.04
C TYR A 87 3.55 8.04 -18.22
N ASP A 88 4.79 8.34 -17.81
CA ASP A 88 5.40 9.65 -18.07
C ASP A 88 5.57 9.94 -19.58
N ASN A 89 5.51 8.92 -20.45
CA ASN A 89 5.61 9.09 -21.90
C ASN A 89 4.26 9.22 -22.64
N LYS A 90 3.11 9.11 -21.97
CA LYS A 90 1.80 9.24 -22.65
C LYS A 90 1.09 10.58 -22.46
N PHE A 91 1.52 11.41 -21.53
CA PHE A 91 0.96 12.77 -21.35
C PHE A 91 1.65 13.85 -22.21
N SER A 92 2.79 13.55 -22.84
CA SER A 92 3.54 14.51 -23.66
C SER A 92 3.16 14.52 -25.15
N LYS A 93 2.08 13.84 -25.57
CA LYS A 93 1.62 13.83 -26.98
C LYS A 93 0.10 13.95 -27.11
N ALA A 94 -0.48 14.94 -26.44
CA ALA A 94 -1.86 15.37 -26.71
C ALA A 94 -1.97 16.91 -26.76
N ASN A 95 -0.98 17.55 -27.39
CA ASN A 95 -1.06 18.96 -27.83
C ASN A 95 -0.25 19.08 -29.12
N LEU A 96 -0.84 18.65 -30.23
CA LEU A 96 -0.53 19.08 -31.60
C LEU A 96 -1.80 18.95 -32.42
#